data_AF-A0A6S6PC03-F1
#
_entry.id   AF-A0A6S6PC03-F1
#
_cell.length_a   1.000
_cell.length_b   1.000
_cell.length_c   1.000
_cell.angle_alpha   90.00
_cell.angle_beta   90.00
_cell.angle_gamma   90.00
#
_symmetry.space_group_name_H-M   'P 1'
#
loop_
_entity.id
_entity.type
_entity.pdbx_description
1 polymer ?
#
loop_
_entity_poly.entity_id
_entity_poly.type
_entity_poly.pdbx_seq_one_letter_code
_entity_poly.pdbx_strand_id
1 'polypeptide(L)'
;MQSIGYNGQPLPPAFRRVDPPVAVLVDLAALFPREPHRHGGYNPAGLQMHSVVEGRLTCWGMCEQGYWWGLVTYDIAYGAQRKAVTHWVPAWLLKRQTDPR
;
A
#
# COMPACT_ATOMS: atom_id res chain seq x y z
N MET A 1 32.05 12.05 11.25
CA MET A 1 30.96 11.41 10.48
C MET A 1 31.54 10.11 9.92
N GLN A 2 31.37 8.99 10.62
CA GLN A 2 31.97 7.71 10.22
C GLN A 2 31.23 7.18 8.99
N SER A 3 31.93 7.04 7.87
CA SER A 3 31.42 6.41 6.65
C SER A 3 31.22 4.92 6.92
N ILE A 4 29.96 4.50 7.04
CA ILE A 4 29.61 3.09 7.08
C ILE A 4 30.05 2.50 5.74
N GLY A 5 30.99 1.56 5.80
CA GLY A 5 31.71 1.01 4.65
C GLY A 5 30.77 0.38 3.63
N TYR A 6 30.58 1.08 2.51
CA TYR A 6 30.12 0.46 1.29
C TYR A 6 31.32 -0.24 0.65
N ASN A 7 31.40 -1.56 0.80
CA ASN A 7 32.49 -2.40 0.28
C ASN A 7 32.46 -2.57 -1.26
N GLY A 8 31.81 -1.66 -1.99
CA GLY A 8 31.70 -1.72 -3.45
C GLY A 8 30.79 -2.83 -3.99
N GLN A 9 30.13 -3.61 -3.12
CA GLN A 9 29.15 -4.62 -3.58
C GLN A 9 27.88 -3.93 -4.08
N PRO A 10 27.39 -4.25 -5.30
CA PRO A 10 26.18 -3.64 -5.85
C PRO A 10 25.00 -3.77 -4.89
N LEU A 11 24.33 -2.65 -4.60
CA LEU A 11 23.06 -2.69 -3.88
C LEU A 11 21.98 -3.38 -4.73
N PRO A 12 21.04 -4.13 -4.11
CA PRO A 12 19.86 -4.60 -4.81
C PRO A 12 19.12 -3.44 -5.48
N PRO A 13 18.49 -3.65 -6.66
CA PRO A 13 17.73 -2.61 -7.31
C PRO A 13 16.58 -2.15 -6.41
N ALA A 14 16.40 -0.83 -6.32
CA ALA A 14 15.33 -0.24 -5.50
C ALA A 14 13.94 -0.61 -6.00
N PHE A 15 13.77 -0.97 -7.29
CA PHE A 15 12.49 -1.35 -7.86
C PHE A 15 12.51 -2.76 -8.45
N ARG A 16 11.42 -3.49 -8.21
CA ARG A 16 11.17 -4.81 -8.80
C ARG A 16 9.76 -4.85 -9.38
N ARG A 17 9.66 -4.91 -10.71
CA ARG A 17 8.39 -5.08 -11.42
C ARG A 17 7.73 -6.42 -11.04
N VAL A 18 6.41 -6.43 -11.00
CA VAL A 18 5.56 -7.60 -10.79
C VAL A 18 4.67 -7.75 -12.01
N ASP A 19 4.96 -8.76 -12.84
CA ASP A 19 4.28 -9.03 -14.10
C ASP A 19 4.15 -10.55 -14.30
N PRO A 20 2.93 -11.13 -14.37
CA PRO A 20 1.63 -10.44 -14.31
C PRO A 20 1.36 -9.82 -12.92
N PRO A 21 0.45 -8.81 -12.83
CA PRO A 21 0.07 -8.23 -11.55
C PRO A 21 -0.50 -9.27 -10.58
N VAL A 22 -0.11 -9.19 -9.31
CA VAL A 22 -0.53 -10.12 -8.27
C VAL A 22 -1.73 -9.56 -7.50
N ALA A 23 -2.74 -10.40 -7.25
CA ALA A 23 -3.88 -10.02 -6.42
C ALA A 23 -3.51 -9.97 -4.93
N VAL A 24 -3.79 -8.84 -4.29
CA VAL A 24 -3.48 -8.58 -2.88
C VAL A 24 -4.69 -7.99 -2.18
N LEU A 25 -4.75 -8.18 -0.86
CA LEU A 25 -5.65 -7.47 0.04
C LEU A 25 -4.90 -6.29 0.64
N VAL A 26 -5.56 -5.14 0.72
CA VAL A 26 -5.05 -3.90 1.32
C VAL A 26 -5.95 -3.54 2.51
N ASP A 27 -5.37 -3.43 3.70
CA ASP A 27 -6.07 -2.90 4.88
C ASP A 27 -6.04 -1.36 4.86
N LEU A 28 -7.15 -0.73 4.45
CA LEU A 28 -7.25 0.73 4.39
C LEU A 28 -7.32 1.38 5.76
N ALA A 29 -7.85 0.69 6.78
CA ALA A 29 -7.96 1.24 8.12
C ALA A 29 -6.58 1.39 8.78
N ALA A 30 -5.66 0.46 8.49
CA ALA A 30 -4.27 0.54 8.93
C ALA A 30 -3.45 1.52 8.07
N LEU A 31 -3.74 1.62 6.77
CA LEU A 31 -3.07 2.53 5.84
C LEU A 31 -3.42 4.00 6.10
N PHE A 32 -4.68 4.28 6.43
CA PHE A 32 -5.21 5.61 6.70
C PHE A 32 -5.77 5.65 8.13
N PRO A 33 -4.91 5.80 9.15
CA PRO A 33 -5.35 5.81 10.52
C PRO A 33 -6.33 6.94 10.78
N ARG A 34 -7.31 6.68 11.66
CA ARG A 34 -8.30 7.67 12.08
C ARG A 34 -7.63 8.82 12.78
N GLU A 35 -8.07 10.03 12.46
CA GLU A 35 -7.72 11.22 13.22
C GLU A 35 -8.20 11.04 14.68
N PRO A 36 -7.32 11.16 15.68
CA PRO A 36 -7.69 11.01 17.09
C PRO A 36 -8.70 12.04 17.57
N HIS A 37 -8.59 13.28 17.06
CA HIS A 37 -9.47 14.39 17.39
C HIS A 37 -10.33 14.71 16.18
N ARG A 38 -11.45 14.00 16.04
CA ARG A 38 -12.31 14.06 14.85
C ARG A 38 -12.80 15.50 14.58
N HIS A 39 -12.27 16.13 13.54
CA HIS A 39 -12.75 17.43 13.07
C HIS A 39 -13.79 17.32 11.92
N GLY A 40 -13.91 16.13 11.30
CA GLY A 40 -14.83 15.87 10.18
C GLY A 40 -16.22 15.34 10.55
N GLY A 41 -17.24 15.77 9.80
CA GLY A 41 -18.64 15.28 9.90
C GLY A 41 -18.91 13.96 9.17
N TYR A 42 -20.08 13.37 9.39
CA TYR A 42 -20.54 12.21 8.60
C TYR A 42 -21.04 12.68 7.22
N ASN A 43 -20.56 12.03 6.15
CA ASN A 43 -21.08 12.18 4.80
C ASN A 43 -21.41 10.78 4.25
N PRO A 44 -22.69 10.44 3.98
CA PRO A 44 -23.07 9.12 3.49
C PRO A 44 -22.50 8.78 2.10
N ALA A 45 -22.11 9.79 1.31
CA ALA A 45 -21.45 9.63 0.01
C ALA A 45 -19.92 9.81 0.08
N GLY A 46 -19.34 9.85 1.28
CA GLY A 46 -17.91 9.96 1.49
C GLY A 46 -17.13 8.68 1.14
N LEU A 47 -15.80 8.81 1.05
CA LEU A 47 -14.90 7.70 0.78
C LEU A 47 -14.88 6.69 1.94
N GLN A 48 -14.99 5.41 1.61
CA GLN A 48 -14.92 4.30 2.55
C GLN A 48 -13.45 3.92 2.79
N MET A 49 -12.81 4.58 3.77
CA MET A 49 -11.38 4.40 4.08
C MET A 49 -11.09 3.34 5.15
N HIS A 50 -12.11 2.66 5.68
CA HIS A 50 -11.96 1.73 6.81
C HIS A 50 -12.48 0.34 6.45
N SER A 51 -11.88 -0.25 5.42
CA SER A 51 -12.22 -1.57 4.91
C SER A 51 -10.97 -2.29 4.41
N VAL A 52 -11.09 -3.59 4.18
CA VAL A 52 -10.11 -4.36 3.41
C VAL A 52 -10.59 -4.41 1.97
N VAL A 53 -9.73 -4.05 1.02
CA VAL A 53 -10.05 -4.04 -0.41
C VAL A 53 -9.11 -4.95 -1.20
N GLU A 54 -9.61 -5.50 -2.30
CA GLU A 54 -8.78 -6.21 -3.26
C GLU A 54 -8.05 -5.23 -4.18
N GLY A 55 -6.79 -5.51 -4.46
CA GLY A 55 -5.94 -4.69 -5.32
C GLY A 55 -5.03 -5.53 -6.21
N ARG A 56 -4.35 -4.85 -7.14
CA ARG A 56 -3.39 -5.42 -8.08
C ARG A 56 -2.03 -4.80 -7.86
N LEU A 57 -1.10 -5.60 -7.37
CA LEU A 57 0.29 -5.23 -7.17
C LEU A 57 1.07 -5.34 -8.48
N THR A 58 1.72 -4.26 -8.89
CA THR A 58 2.46 -4.18 -10.16
C THR A 58 3.96 -3.89 -9.99
N CYS A 59 4.38 -3.41 -8.82
CA CYS A 59 5.77 -3.08 -8.56
C CYS A 59 6.07 -3.14 -7.06
N TRP A 60 7.26 -3.59 -6.70
CA TRP A 60 7.86 -3.38 -5.39
C TRP A 60 8.88 -2.25 -5.46
N GLY A 61 8.89 -1.38 -4.45
CA GLY A 61 9.87 -0.32 -4.24
C GLY A 61 10.46 -0.42 -2.84
N MET A 62 11.78 -0.33 -2.72
CA MET A 62 12.47 -0.26 -1.43
C MET A 62 12.67 1.21 -1.05
N CYS A 63 12.24 1.60 0.15
CA CYS A 63 12.51 2.95 0.67
C CYS A 63 13.95 3.06 1.18
N GLU A 64 14.41 4.28 1.46
CA GLU A 64 15.77 4.57 1.93
C GLU A 64 16.16 3.79 3.20
N GLN A 65 15.18 3.42 4.04
CA GLN A 65 15.36 2.65 5.28
C GLN A 65 15.32 1.13 5.05
N GLY A 66 15.23 0.66 3.80
CA GLY A 66 15.28 -0.75 3.44
C GLY A 66 13.94 -1.49 3.49
N TYR A 67 12.84 -0.83 3.85
CA TYR A 67 11.51 -1.45 3.86
C TYR A 67 10.88 -1.47 2.46
N TRP A 68 10.14 -2.54 2.18
CA TRP A 68 9.44 -2.72 0.91
C TRP A 68 8.04 -2.10 0.91
N TRP A 69 7.68 -1.54 -0.24
CA TRP A 69 6.39 -0.95 -0.55
C TRP A 69 5.88 -1.53 -1.87
N GLY A 70 4.59 -1.84 -1.94
CA GLY A 70 3.94 -2.29 -3.17
C GLY A 70 3.22 -1.14 -3.85
N LEU A 71 3.41 -0.96 -5.15
CA LEU A 71 2.56 -0.12 -5.99
C LEU A 71 1.31 -0.90 -6.34
N VAL A 72 0.19 -0.55 -5.72
CA VAL A 72 -1.07 -1.30 -5.83
C VAL A 72 -2.17 -0.42 -6.42
N THR A 73 -2.89 -0.95 -7.41
CA THR A 73 -4.14 -0.35 -7.89
C THR A 73 -5.33 -1.04 -7.24
N TYR A 74 -6.24 -0.30 -6.60
CA TYR A 74 -7.45 -0.81 -5.97
C TYR A 74 -8.60 0.21 -6.07
N ASP A 75 -9.84 -0.25 -5.86
CA ASP A 75 -11.02 0.60 -5.86
C ASP A 75 -11.38 1.09 -4.45
N ILE A 76 -11.63 2.39 -4.32
CA ILE A 76 -12.22 2.99 -3.12
C ILE A 76 -13.70 3.22 -3.38
N ALA A 77 -14.57 2.70 -2.50
CA ALA A 77 -16.00 2.94 -2.56
C ALA A 77 -16.36 4.34 -2.02
N TYR A 78 -17.37 4.97 -2.59
CA TYR A 78 -17.98 6.22 -2.11
C TYR A 78 -19.46 6.26 -2.48
N GLY A 79 -20.34 6.32 -1.49
CA GLY A 79 -21.77 6.05 -1.71
C GLY A 79 -21.97 4.71 -2.41
N ALA A 80 -22.66 4.71 -3.56
CA ALA A 80 -22.88 3.53 -4.40
C ALA A 80 -21.82 3.34 -5.52
N GLN A 81 -20.81 4.20 -5.57
CA GLN A 81 -19.82 4.26 -6.65
C GLN A 81 -18.45 3.75 -6.18
N ARG A 82 -17.55 3.52 -7.14
CA ARG A 82 -16.16 3.13 -6.91
C ARG A 82 -15.22 3.93 -7.79
N LYS A 83 -14.02 4.22 -7.29
CA LYS A 83 -12.96 4.87 -8.06
C LYS A 83 -11.63 4.18 -7.83
N ALA A 84 -10.95 3.86 -8.93
CA ALA A 84 -9.62 3.28 -8.89
C ALA A 84 -8.58 4.31 -8.41
N VAL A 85 -7.66 3.84 -7.57
CA VAL A 85 -6.50 4.58 -7.08
C VAL A 85 -5.28 3.68 -7.18
N THR A 86 -4.15 4.26 -7.59
CA THR A 86 -2.83 3.61 -7.55
C THR A 86 -1.99 4.25 -6.45
N HIS A 87 -1.51 3.45 -5.49
CA HIS A 87 -0.87 3.95 -4.28
C HIS A 87 0.30 3.05 -3.85
N TRP A 88 1.33 3.64 -3.26
CA TRP A 88 2.38 2.89 -2.57
C TRP A 88 1.86 2.46 -1.19
N VAL A 89 1.81 1.15 -0.96
CA VAL A 89 1.33 0.54 0.28
C VAL A 89 2.50 -0.17 0.97
N PRO A 90 2.75 0.03 2.28
CA PRO A 90 3.76 -0.73 3.00
C PRO A 90 3.53 -2.23 2.87
N ALA A 91 4.59 -3.01 2.64
CA ALA A 91 4.46 -4.45 2.41
C ALA A 91 3.75 -5.19 3.57
N TRP A 92 3.90 -4.72 4.81
CA TRP A 92 3.24 -5.31 5.98
C TRP A 92 1.72 -5.06 6.03
N LEU A 93 1.18 -4.17 5.19
CA LEU A 93 -0.26 -3.95 5.03
C LEU A 93 -0.85 -4.70 3.81
N LEU A 94 -0.03 -5.49 3.12
CA LEU A 94 -0.43 -6.31 1.99
C LEU A 94 -0.48 -7.78 2.39
N LYS A 95 -1.57 -8.46 2.04
CA LYS A 95 -1.71 -9.92 2.15
C LYS A 95 -2.01 -10.48 0.77
N ARG A 96 -1.44 -11.63 0.39
CA ARG A 96 -1.85 -12.25 -0.89
C ARG A 96 -3.29 -12.73 -0.74
N GLN A 97 -4.10 -12.57 -1.78
CA GLN A 97 -5.51 -13.00 -1.72
C GLN A 97 -5.65 -14.52 -1.46
N THR A 98 -4.65 -15.31 -1.84
CA THR A 98 -4.61 -16.76 -1.62
C THR A 98 -4.19 -17.17 -0.20
N ASP A 99 -3.74 -16.24 0.64
CA ASP A 99 -3.32 -16.56 2.00
C ASP A 99 -4.54 -16.81 2.90
N PRO A 100 -4.52 -17.83 3.78
CA PRO A 100 -5.63 -18.14 4.68
C PRO A 100 -5.96 -16.93 5.56
N ARG A 101 -7.26 -16.65 5.76
CA ARG A 101 -7.75 -15.45 6.46
C ARG A 101 -7.25 -15.35 7.89
#